data_AF-A0A2M7Y594-F1
#
_entry.id   AF-A0A2M7Y594-F1
#
_cell.length_a   1.000
_cell.length_b   1.000
_cell.length_c   1.000
_cell.angle_alpha   90.00
_cell.angle_beta   90.00
_cell.angle_gamma   90.00
#
_symmetry.space_group_name_H-M   'P 1'
#
loop_
_entity.id
_entity.type
_entity.pdbx_description
1 polymer ?
#
loop_
_entity_poly.entity_id
_entity_poly.type
_entity_poly.pdbx_seq_one_letter_code
_entity_poly.pdbx_strand_id
1 'polypeptide(L)'
;MAMDESAFHAARLAHTPHPCAFEKALLAGHCRCSYASLHALAERESVSCLSAQASAACARFKSLLVSNAGFALRIAPGEAALPHAKQMKLECGGLTGLARALDREGGVADVSDLVEAARVLYGGLEAAPYSEIMRAVAAFAVRRRRG
;
A
#
# COMPACT_ATOMS: atom_id res chain seq x y z
N MET A 1 -13.70 1.81 -27.98
CA MET A 1 -13.12 3.03 -27.37
C MET A 1 -12.08 2.57 -26.34
N ALA A 2 -10.83 2.38 -26.75
CA ALA A 2 -9.74 1.90 -25.88
C ALA A 2 -8.47 2.70 -26.18
N MET A 3 -8.54 4.02 -25.98
CA MET A 3 -7.46 4.95 -26.36
C MET A 3 -7.00 5.85 -25.21
N ASP A 4 -7.46 5.62 -23.98
CA ASP A 4 -7.12 6.46 -22.81
C ASP A 4 -6.22 5.76 -21.77
N GLU A 5 -6.21 4.42 -21.73
CA GLU A 5 -5.46 3.67 -20.71
C GLU A 5 -3.93 3.76 -20.92
N SER A 6 -3.46 3.61 -22.16
CA SER A 6 -2.03 3.71 -22.50
C SER A 6 -1.48 5.13 -22.33
N ALA A 7 -2.28 6.15 -22.67
CA ALA A 7 -1.91 7.56 -22.49
C ALA A 7 -1.82 7.91 -21.00
N PHE A 8 -2.76 7.42 -20.19
CA PHE A 8 -2.70 7.55 -18.73
C PHE A 8 -1.49 6.84 -18.13
N HIS A 9 -1.17 5.62 -18.57
CA HIS A 9 0.03 4.90 -18.09
C HIS A 9 1.32 5.65 -18.42
N ALA A 10 1.45 6.17 -19.65
CA ALA A 10 2.61 6.95 -20.07
C ALA A 10 2.73 8.28 -19.29
N ALA A 11 1.63 9.02 -19.14
CA ALA A 11 1.60 10.26 -18.36
C ALA A 11 1.93 9.99 -16.88
N ARG A 12 1.41 8.91 -16.30
CA ARG A 12 1.72 8.51 -14.92
C ARG A 12 3.21 8.21 -14.75
N LEU A 13 3.81 7.45 -15.66
CA LEU A 13 5.24 7.15 -15.62
C LEU A 13 6.11 8.42 -15.75
N ALA A 14 5.72 9.34 -16.63
CA ALA A 14 6.45 10.60 -16.85
C ALA A 14 6.39 11.56 -15.66
N HIS A 15 5.28 11.59 -14.92
CA HIS A 15 5.07 12.53 -13.80
C HIS A 15 5.28 11.90 -12.41
N THR A 16 5.50 10.58 -12.35
CA THR A 16 5.58 9.82 -11.08
C THR A 16 6.85 8.95 -11.08
N PRO A 17 8.06 9.54 -10.96
CA PRO A 17 9.32 8.78 -10.99
C PRO A 17 9.41 7.72 -9.88
N HIS A 18 8.66 7.91 -8.79
CA HIS A 18 8.51 6.98 -7.69
C HIS A 18 7.03 6.78 -7.37
N PRO A 19 6.31 5.86 -8.04
CA PRO A 19 4.90 5.62 -7.74
C PRO A 19 4.72 5.09 -6.32
N CYS A 20 3.79 5.66 -5.57
CA CYS A 20 3.56 5.24 -4.20
C CYS A 20 3.03 3.81 -4.13
N ALA A 21 3.73 2.94 -3.41
CA ALA A 21 3.28 1.57 -3.19
C ALA A 21 1.92 1.49 -2.48
N PHE A 22 1.58 2.47 -1.65
CA PHE A 22 0.33 2.53 -0.87
C PHE A 22 -0.64 3.61 -1.38
N GLU A 23 -0.60 3.92 -2.69
CA GLU A 23 -1.43 4.98 -3.28
C GLU A 23 -2.92 4.78 -2.99
N LYS A 24 -3.43 3.54 -2.93
CA LYS A 24 -4.88 3.30 -2.81
C LYS A 24 -5.32 3.54 -1.38
N ALA A 25 -4.49 3.17 -0.41
CA ALA A 25 -4.73 3.51 0.99
C ALA A 25 -4.69 5.04 1.22
N LEU A 26 -3.77 5.76 0.56
CA LEU A 26 -3.67 7.22 0.64
C LEU A 26 -4.87 7.91 -0.01
N LEU A 27 -5.23 7.55 -1.25
CA LEU A 27 -6.36 8.14 -1.98
C LEU A 27 -7.71 7.81 -1.30
N ALA A 28 -7.82 6.66 -0.65
CA ALA A 28 -9.00 6.32 0.15
C ALA A 28 -9.05 7.02 1.52
N GLY A 29 -8.01 7.78 1.90
CA GLY A 29 -7.95 8.51 3.17
C GLY A 29 -7.74 7.63 4.40
N HIS A 30 -7.20 6.42 4.24
CA HIS A 30 -6.95 5.50 5.36
C HIS A 30 -5.65 5.76 6.11
N CYS A 31 -4.73 6.52 5.52
CA CYS A 31 -3.44 6.88 6.09
C CYS A 31 -2.92 8.18 5.46
N ARG A 32 -1.81 8.72 5.99
CA ARG A 32 -1.06 9.82 5.37
C ARG A 32 0.40 9.39 5.17
N CYS A 33 1.16 10.18 4.43
CA CYS A 33 2.59 9.98 4.24
C CYS A 33 3.24 11.34 3.96
N SER A 34 4.28 11.67 4.71
CA SER A 34 5.06 12.90 4.64
C SER A 34 5.78 13.05 3.29
N TYR A 35 6.13 11.92 2.65
CA TYR A 35 6.71 11.91 1.30
C TYR A 35 5.68 11.77 0.18
N ALA A 36 4.38 11.73 0.45
CA ALA A 36 3.38 11.63 -0.61
C ALA A 36 3.20 12.99 -1.30
N SER A 37 3.29 12.98 -2.63
CA SER A 37 2.91 14.11 -3.48
C SER A 37 1.77 13.67 -4.40
N LEU A 38 0.60 14.31 -4.21
CA LEU A 38 -0.62 14.05 -4.97
C LEU A 38 -0.57 14.84 -6.28
N HIS A 39 -0.89 14.17 -7.38
CA HIS A 39 -0.98 14.76 -8.70
C HIS A 39 -2.38 14.57 -9.25
N ALA A 40 -3.00 15.67 -9.69
CA ALA A 40 -4.23 15.63 -10.47
C ALA A 40 -3.85 15.45 -11.94
N LEU A 41 -4.00 14.23 -12.45
CA LEU A 41 -3.80 13.88 -13.86
C LEU A 41 -5.17 13.81 -14.54
N ALA A 42 -5.64 14.96 -15.03
CA ALA A 42 -6.98 15.13 -15.61
C ALA A 42 -8.09 14.68 -14.63
N GLU A 43 -8.88 13.66 -14.97
CA GLU A 43 -9.96 13.13 -14.12
C GLU A 43 -9.47 12.13 -13.06
N ARG A 44 -8.17 11.86 -12.98
CA ARG A 44 -7.59 10.84 -12.09
C ARG A 44 -6.57 11.43 -11.14
N GLU A 45 -6.57 10.93 -9.91
CA GLU A 45 -5.53 11.23 -8.93
C GLU A 45 -4.44 10.15 -8.98
N SER A 46 -3.17 10.58 -8.92
CA SER A 46 -2.03 9.69 -8.72
C SER A 46 -1.19 10.17 -7.54
N VAL A 47 -0.45 9.24 -6.92
CA VAL A 47 0.43 9.56 -5.81
C VAL A 47 1.86 9.14 -6.13
N SER A 48 2.76 10.11 -6.06
CA SER A 48 4.21 9.89 -6.12
C SER A 48 4.83 9.96 -4.73
N CYS A 49 6.02 9.39 -4.59
CA CYS A 49 6.87 9.56 -3.42
C CYS A 49 7.99 10.56 -3.72
N LEU A 50 8.20 11.50 -2.80
CA LEU A 50 9.28 12.50 -2.88
C LEU A 50 10.65 11.94 -2.47
N SER A 51 10.71 10.75 -1.87
CA SER A 51 11.94 10.08 -1.43
C SER A 51 12.10 8.72 -2.12
N ALA A 52 13.15 8.58 -2.93
CA ALA A 52 13.48 7.31 -3.59
C ALA A 52 13.71 6.18 -2.57
N GLN A 53 14.36 6.50 -1.44
CA GLN A 53 14.63 5.53 -0.37
C GLN A 53 13.33 5.08 0.32
N ALA A 54 12.45 6.03 0.69
CA ALA A 54 11.17 5.69 1.30
C ALA A 54 10.28 4.89 0.33
N SER A 55 10.29 5.27 -0.95
CA SER A 55 9.60 4.53 -2.02
C SER A 55 10.10 3.09 -2.12
N ALA A 56 11.41 2.87 -2.10
CA ALA A 56 12.00 1.53 -2.17
C ALA A 56 11.63 0.69 -0.95
N ALA A 57 11.68 1.25 0.27
CA ALA A 57 11.28 0.56 1.48
C ALA A 57 9.78 0.18 1.46
N CYS A 58 8.91 1.10 1.06
CA CYS A 58 7.48 0.85 0.93
C CYS A 58 7.16 -0.21 -0.14
N ALA A 59 7.85 -0.14 -1.29
CA ALA A 59 7.72 -1.13 -2.35
C ALA A 59 8.19 -2.52 -1.89
N ARG A 60 9.32 -2.58 -1.16
CA ARG A 60 9.81 -3.82 -0.56
C ARG A 60 8.78 -4.41 0.40
N PHE A 61 8.25 -3.59 1.31
CA PHE A 61 7.23 -4.05 2.25
C PHE A 61 5.98 -4.57 1.52
N LYS A 62 5.49 -3.84 0.51
CA LYS A 62 4.34 -4.30 -0.31
C LYS A 62 4.62 -5.62 -1.02
N SER A 63 5.83 -5.83 -1.56
CA SER A 63 6.18 -7.08 -2.20
C SER A 63 6.08 -8.27 -1.23
N LEU A 64 6.55 -8.08 0.00
CA LEU A 64 6.46 -9.10 1.05
C LEU A 64 5.01 -9.33 1.50
N LEU A 65 4.17 -8.28 1.54
CA LEU A 65 2.73 -8.45 1.76
C LEU A 65 2.11 -9.34 0.66
N VAL A 66 2.40 -9.07 -0.62
CA VAL A 66 1.88 -9.89 -1.74
C VAL A 66 2.32 -11.34 -1.60
N SER A 67 3.59 -11.60 -1.32
CA SER A 67 4.14 -12.96 -1.17
C SER A 67 3.48 -13.73 -0.02
N ASN A 68 3.03 -13.05 1.04
CA ASN A 68 2.39 -13.67 2.19
C ASN A 68 0.85 -13.70 2.13
N ALA A 69 0.24 -12.98 1.19
CA ALA A 69 -1.21 -12.76 1.15
C ALA A 69 -2.01 -13.91 0.50
N GLY A 70 -1.36 -14.91 -0.09
CA GLY A 70 -2.03 -15.97 -0.86
C GLY A 70 -3.20 -16.61 -0.10
N PHE A 71 -2.96 -17.05 1.13
CA PHE A 71 -4.00 -17.63 1.99
C PHE A 71 -4.99 -16.57 2.50
N ALA A 72 -4.50 -15.43 3.00
CA ALA A 72 -5.33 -14.39 3.61
C ALA A 72 -6.34 -13.76 2.64
N LEU A 73 -5.98 -13.66 1.36
CA LEU A 73 -6.80 -13.03 0.32
C LEU A 73 -7.42 -14.02 -0.67
N ARG A 74 -7.21 -15.34 -0.46
CA ARG A 74 -7.70 -16.41 -1.35
C ARG A 74 -7.33 -16.11 -2.81
N ILE A 75 -6.04 -15.83 -3.05
CA ILE A 75 -5.51 -15.52 -4.38
C ILE A 75 -5.31 -16.85 -5.12
N ALA A 76 -5.88 -16.96 -6.32
CA ALA A 76 -5.70 -18.15 -7.13
C ALA A 76 -4.28 -18.17 -7.73
N PRO A 77 -3.64 -19.34 -7.88
CA PRO A 77 -2.41 -19.45 -8.64
C PRO A 77 -2.60 -18.89 -10.06
N GLY A 78 -1.74 -17.97 -10.49
CA GLY A 78 -1.81 -17.36 -11.82
C GLY A 78 -2.69 -16.10 -11.93
N GLU A 79 -3.24 -15.56 -10.84
CA GLU A 79 -3.97 -14.28 -10.84
C GLU A 79 -2.99 -13.11 -11.12
N ALA A 80 -2.94 -12.63 -12.37
CA ALA A 80 -1.97 -11.65 -12.85
C ALA A 80 -2.09 -10.27 -12.18
N ALA A 81 -3.29 -9.89 -11.75
CA ALA A 81 -3.53 -8.64 -11.05
C ALA A 81 -4.59 -8.83 -9.95
N LEU A 82 -4.32 -8.32 -8.76
CA LEU A 82 -5.28 -8.31 -7.67
C LEU A 82 -6.45 -7.35 -7.99
N PRO A 83 -7.71 -7.81 -7.90
CA PRO A 83 -8.87 -6.92 -7.93
C PRO A 83 -8.75 -5.80 -6.90
N HIS A 84 -9.32 -4.63 -7.20
CA HIS A 84 -9.24 -3.44 -6.36
C HIS A 84 -9.56 -3.72 -4.87
N ALA A 85 -10.60 -4.50 -4.59
CA ALA A 85 -10.96 -4.87 -3.21
C ALA A 85 -9.85 -5.66 -2.49
N LYS A 86 -9.15 -6.57 -3.18
CA LYS A 86 -8.00 -7.31 -2.61
C LYS A 86 -6.80 -6.38 -2.43
N GLN A 87 -6.56 -5.45 -3.35
CA GLN A 87 -5.50 -4.44 -3.20
C GLN A 87 -5.75 -3.53 -2.00
N MET A 88 -7.00 -3.07 -1.79
CA MET A 88 -7.37 -2.28 -0.62
C MET A 88 -7.17 -3.05 0.69
N LYS A 89 -7.56 -4.33 0.75
CA LYS A 89 -7.29 -5.20 1.90
C LYS A 89 -5.80 -5.36 2.16
N LEU A 90 -5.02 -5.58 1.11
CA LEU A 90 -3.57 -5.74 1.20
C LEU A 90 -2.90 -4.47 1.74
N GLU A 91 -3.20 -3.32 1.14
CA GLU A 91 -2.58 -2.04 1.49
C GLU A 91 -3.04 -1.59 2.88
N CYS A 92 -4.35 -1.44 3.11
CA CYS A 92 -4.85 -0.92 4.38
C CYS A 92 -4.69 -1.91 5.54
N GLY A 93 -4.98 -3.20 5.29
CA GLY A 93 -4.82 -4.24 6.29
C GLY A 93 -3.35 -4.53 6.61
N GLY A 94 -2.47 -4.43 5.61
CA GLY A 94 -1.02 -4.58 5.80
C GLY A 94 -0.44 -3.47 6.67
N LEU A 95 -0.80 -2.21 6.40
CA LEU A 95 -0.38 -1.09 7.23
C LEU A 95 -0.98 -1.16 8.65
N THR A 96 -2.26 -1.56 8.78
CA THR A 96 -2.90 -1.76 10.10
C THR A 96 -2.21 -2.86 10.89
N GLY A 97 -1.87 -3.97 10.23
CA GLY A 97 -1.15 -5.09 10.85
C GLY A 97 0.24 -4.68 11.32
N LEU A 98 0.97 -3.92 10.49
CA LEU A 98 2.29 -3.43 10.85
C LEU A 98 2.24 -2.43 12.02
N ALA A 99 1.25 -1.54 12.04
CA ALA A 99 1.03 -0.63 13.17
C ALA A 99 0.77 -1.38 14.48
N ARG A 100 -0.05 -2.44 14.45
CA ARG A 100 -0.30 -3.30 15.62
C ARG A 100 0.95 -4.03 16.10
N ALA A 101 1.73 -4.59 15.17
CA ALA A 101 2.98 -5.28 15.49
C ALA A 101 4.03 -4.36 16.13
N LEU A 102 3.90 -3.04 15.93
CA LEU A 102 4.73 -1.99 16.51
C LEU A 102 4.10 -1.33 17.75
N ASP A 103 3.01 -1.89 18.28
CA ASP A 103 2.24 -1.34 19.41
C ASP A 103 1.82 0.13 19.20
N ARG A 104 1.56 0.52 17.94
CA ARG A 104 1.09 1.87 17.60
C ARG A 104 -0.42 1.95 17.76
N GLU A 105 -0.85 2.57 18.85
CA GLU A 105 -2.26 2.90 19.08
C GLU A 105 -2.74 4.02 18.13
N GLY A 106 -4.00 3.99 17.73
CA GLY A 106 -4.62 5.05 16.92
C GLY A 106 -4.49 4.92 15.39
N GLY A 107 -3.80 3.90 14.89
CA GLY A 107 -3.74 3.57 13.46
C GLY A 107 -2.50 4.11 12.73
N VAL A 108 -2.59 4.22 11.40
CA VAL A 108 -1.44 4.54 10.52
C VAL A 108 -1.41 6.04 10.27
N ALA A 109 -0.66 6.77 11.10
CA ALA A 109 -0.48 8.22 10.93
C ALA A 109 0.36 8.55 9.69
N ASP A 110 1.55 7.96 9.60
CA ASP A 110 2.48 8.14 8.49
C ASP A 110 3.01 6.78 7.99
N VAL A 111 2.85 6.51 6.70
CA VAL A 111 3.26 5.24 6.09
C VAL A 111 4.77 5.07 6.06
N SER A 112 5.53 6.12 5.71
CA SER A 112 6.99 6.03 5.64
C SER A 112 7.60 5.81 7.01
N ASP A 113 7.15 6.55 8.02
CA ASP A 113 7.64 6.42 9.39
C ASP A 113 7.33 5.03 9.95
N LEU A 114 6.14 4.50 9.63
CA LEU A 114 5.74 3.17 10.06
C LEU A 114 6.63 2.07 9.45
N VAL A 115 6.85 2.13 8.13
CA VAL A 115 7.68 1.15 7.41
C VAL A 115 9.13 1.22 7.87
N GLU A 116 9.66 2.43 8.08
CA GLU A 116 11.02 2.62 8.57
C GLU A 116 11.18 2.14 10.01
N ALA A 117 10.23 2.45 10.90
CA ALA A 117 10.24 1.94 12.27
C ALA A 117 10.23 0.41 12.32
N ALA A 118 9.43 -0.24 11.47
CA ALA A 118 9.42 -1.69 11.36
C ALA A 118 10.76 -2.24 10.87
N ARG A 119 11.34 -1.63 9.84
CA ARG A 119 12.64 -2.03 9.29
C ARG A 119 13.74 -1.96 10.36
N VAL A 120 13.76 -0.89 11.16
CA VAL A 120 14.72 -0.72 12.25
C VAL A 120 14.49 -1.73 13.37
N LEU A 121 13.25 -1.87 13.85
CA LEU A 121 12.94 -2.74 14.98
C LEU A 121 13.26 -4.21 14.70
N TYR A 122 12.91 -4.71 13.52
CA TYR A 122 13.09 -6.13 13.18
C TYR A 122 14.42 -6.42 12.49
N GLY A 123 15.28 -5.41 12.27
CA GLY A 123 16.54 -5.57 11.54
C GLY A 123 16.37 -5.88 10.05
N GLY A 124 15.19 -5.59 9.49
CA GLY A 124 14.79 -5.91 8.13
C GLY A 124 13.27 -6.09 8.04
N LEU A 125 12.69 -5.80 6.87
CA LEU A 125 11.24 -5.95 6.68
C LEU A 125 10.84 -7.44 6.61
N GLU A 126 11.75 -8.30 6.16
CA GLU A 126 11.59 -9.74 6.05
C GLU A 126 11.36 -10.42 7.40
N ALA A 127 11.85 -9.83 8.49
CA ALA A 127 11.73 -10.34 9.85
C ALA A 127 10.47 -9.85 10.58
N ALA A 128 9.65 -9.00 9.94
CA ALA A 128 8.38 -8.55 10.52
C ALA A 128 7.42 -9.74 10.75
N PRO A 129 6.51 -9.67 11.72
CA PRO A 129 5.61 -10.77 12.06
C PRO A 129 4.46 -10.89 11.03
N TYR A 130 4.76 -11.44 9.85
CA TYR A 130 3.81 -11.53 8.74
C TYR A 130 2.56 -12.35 9.08
N SER A 131 2.66 -13.35 9.94
CA SER A 131 1.49 -14.10 10.42
C SER A 131 0.48 -13.18 11.12
N GLU A 132 0.95 -12.26 11.95
CA GLU A 132 0.11 -11.26 12.61
C GLU A 132 -0.44 -10.23 11.62
N ILE A 133 0.43 -9.71 10.74
CA ILE A 133 0.04 -8.74 9.72
C ILE A 133 -1.05 -9.31 8.81
N MET A 134 -0.92 -10.59 8.41
CA MET A 134 -1.91 -11.26 7.57
C MET A 134 -3.27 -11.43 8.26
N ARG A 135 -3.32 -11.55 9.60
CA ARG A 135 -4.61 -11.53 10.33
C ARG A 135 -5.32 -10.19 10.16
N ALA A 136 -4.58 -9.08 10.20
CA ALA A 136 -5.16 -7.76 9.94
C ALA A 136 -5.59 -7.58 8.47
N VAL A 137 -4.82 -8.11 7.52
CA VAL A 137 -5.19 -8.16 6.09
C VAL A 137 -6.50 -8.91 5.87
N ALA A 138 -6.65 -10.10 6.46
CA ALA A 138 -7.87 -10.92 6.34
C ALA A 138 -9.08 -10.23 7.00
N ALA A 139 -8.87 -9.60 8.16
CA ALA A 139 -9.91 -8.91 8.93
C ALA A 139 -10.31 -7.55 8.32
N PHE A 140 -9.51 -6.97 7.43
CA PHE A 140 -9.82 -5.67 6.84
C PHE A 140 -11.09 -5.77 5.98
N ALA A 141 -12.12 -5.03 6.39
CA ALA A 141 -13.31 -4.79 5.60
C ALA A 141 -13.24 -3.37 5.05
N VAL A 142 -13.31 -3.23 3.72
CA VAL A 142 -13.53 -1.92 3.08
C VAL A 142 -14.89 -1.45 3.61
N ARG A 143 -14.90 -0.50 4.55
CA ARG A 143 -16.14 0.09 5.04
C ARG A 143 -16.83 0.73 3.84
N ARG A 144 -18.01 0.24 3.47
CA ARG A 144 -18.91 1.00 2.58
C ARG A 144 -19.12 2.36 3.25
N ARG A 145 -18.85 3.46 2.54
CA ARG A 145 -19.33 4.78 2.96
C ARG A 145 -20.81 4.61 3.29
N ARG A 146 -21.19 4.89 4.54
CA ARG A 146 -22.57 5.25 4.84
C ARG A 146 -22.76 6.57 4.09
N GLY A 147 -23.51 6.50 2.99
CA GLY A 147 -24.09 7.69 2.37
C GLY A 147 -25.04 8.35 3.35
#